data_AF-A0A7S4FG34-F1
#
_entry.id   AF-A0A7S4FG34-F1
#
_cell.length_a   1.000
_cell.length_b   1.000
_cell.length_c   1.000
_cell.angle_alpha   90.00
_cell.angle_beta   90.00
_cell.angle_gamma   90.00
#
_symmetry.space_group_name_H-M   'P 1'
#
loop_
_entity.id
_entity.type
_entity.pdbx_description
1 polymer ?
#
loop_
_entity_poly.entity_id
_entity_poly.type
_entity_poly.pdbx_seq_one_letter_code
_entity_poly.pdbx_strand_id
1 'polypeptide(L)'
;RYTPTGSGRSTCRLMSHGKRCDATDAQKPLHVDFAASDSLLKEADYTQFPDLQMYPTIAIAAVPIFNLGSTVQLVLTVQTLAQIFSGEIEVWDDPRIVASNSKFGSWGIPANQSI
;
A
#
# COMPACT_ATOMS: atom_id res chain seq x y z
N ARG A 1 -22.20 5.78 -6.12
CA ARG A 1 -20.96 5.87 -6.92
C ARG A 1 -19.78 5.85 -5.94
N TYR A 2 -18.74 5.06 -6.20
CA TYR A 2 -17.54 5.03 -5.35
C TYR A 2 -16.65 6.26 -5.60
N THR A 3 -16.05 6.78 -4.52
CA THR A 3 -15.15 7.95 -4.57
C THR A 3 -13.82 7.60 -3.90
N PRO A 4 -12.74 7.37 -4.67
CA PRO A 4 -11.47 6.92 -4.13
C PRO A 4 -10.75 8.08 -3.42
N THR A 5 -10.72 8.05 -2.09
CA THR A 5 -10.05 9.09 -1.28
C THR A 5 -8.90 8.57 -0.42
N GLY A 6 -8.66 7.25 -0.45
CA GLY A 6 -7.75 6.57 0.47
C GLY A 6 -8.41 6.31 1.83
N SER A 7 -7.92 5.30 2.55
CA SER A 7 -8.48 4.80 3.81
C SER A 7 -8.74 5.91 4.82
N GLY A 8 -7.73 6.71 5.16
CA GLY A 8 -7.85 7.74 6.21
C GLY A 8 -8.86 8.85 5.90
N ARG A 9 -8.98 9.28 4.65
CA ARG A 9 -10.01 10.26 4.26
C ARG A 9 -11.40 9.64 4.20
N SER A 10 -11.50 8.37 3.80
CA SER A 10 -12.78 7.67 3.74
C SER A 10 -13.39 7.48 5.14
N THR A 11 -12.60 7.06 6.13
CA THR A 11 -13.04 6.86 7.51
C THR A 11 -13.37 8.20 8.17
N CYS A 12 -12.54 9.22 7.95
CA CYS A 12 -12.84 10.56 8.42
C CYS A 12 -14.18 11.10 7.88
N ARG A 13 -14.52 10.88 6.60
CA ARG A 13 -15.80 11.33 6.04
C ARG A 13 -17.00 10.61 6.62
N LEU A 14 -16.87 9.31 6.90
CA LEU A 14 -17.90 8.53 7.57
C LEU A 14 -18.22 9.13 8.94
N MET A 15 -17.18 9.46 9.72
CA MET A 15 -17.31 9.96 11.10
C MET A 15 -17.61 11.47 11.21
N SER A 16 -17.18 12.29 10.25
CA SER A 16 -17.26 13.75 10.34
C SER A 16 -18.58 14.35 9.79
N HIS A 17 -19.52 13.51 9.37
CA HIS A 17 -20.89 13.83 8.90
C HIS A 17 -21.06 15.25 8.33
N GLY A 18 -20.59 15.47 7.09
CA GLY A 18 -20.79 16.76 6.42
C GLY A 18 -19.75 17.85 6.73
N LYS A 19 -18.64 17.50 7.40
CA LYS A 19 -17.44 18.34 7.50
C LYS A 19 -16.32 17.84 6.59
N ARG A 20 -15.40 18.74 6.24
CA ARG A 20 -14.15 18.39 5.54
C ARG A 20 -13.17 17.74 6.51
N CYS A 21 -12.37 16.81 6.02
CA CYS A 21 -11.37 16.11 6.83
C CYS A 21 -10.15 16.98 7.18
N ASP A 22 -9.72 17.79 6.22
CA ASP A 22 -8.64 18.75 6.39
C ASP A 22 -8.83 19.91 5.40
N ALA A 23 -7.98 20.94 5.48
CA ALA A 23 -8.05 22.10 4.58
C ALA A 23 -7.74 21.77 3.11
N THR A 24 -7.06 20.65 2.85
CA THR A 24 -6.70 20.15 1.51
C THR A 24 -7.75 19.22 0.92
N ASP A 25 -8.83 18.95 1.66
CA ASP A 25 -9.96 18.17 1.18
C ASP A 25 -10.74 18.98 0.12
N ALA A 26 -10.43 18.69 -1.14
CA ALA A 26 -11.07 19.30 -2.31
C ALA A 26 -12.50 18.79 -2.57
N GLN A 27 -12.95 17.73 -1.89
CA GLN A 27 -14.28 17.18 -2.11
C GLN A 27 -15.30 17.86 -1.21
N LYS A 28 -16.48 18.16 -1.78
CA LYS A 28 -17.61 18.68 -1.01
C LYS A 28 -17.96 17.69 0.11
N PRO A 29 -18.21 18.15 1.35
CA PRO A 29 -18.69 17.28 2.39
C PRO A 29 -20.01 16.62 2.01
N LEU A 30 -20.12 15.35 2.33
CA LEU A 30 -21.31 14.54 2.11
C LEU A 30 -21.58 13.77 3.39
N HIS A 31 -22.86 13.46 3.62
CA HIS A 31 -23.20 12.39 4.55
C HIS A 31 -22.89 11.06 3.84
N VAL A 32 -22.14 10.21 4.51
CA VAL A 32 -21.67 8.93 3.99
C VAL A 32 -22.18 7.84 4.92
N ASP A 33 -22.85 6.84 4.35
CA ASP A 33 -23.37 5.71 5.13
C ASP A 33 -22.33 4.57 5.27
N PHE A 34 -21.41 4.46 4.31
CA PHE A 34 -20.37 3.43 4.29
C PHE A 34 -19.05 3.94 3.70
N ALA A 35 -17.94 3.45 4.25
CA ALA A 35 -16.60 3.69 3.74
C ALA A 35 -15.84 2.36 3.58
N ALA A 36 -14.90 2.32 2.66
CA ALA A 36 -13.99 1.19 2.47
C ALA A 36 -12.59 1.60 2.92
N SER A 37 -11.98 0.79 3.78
CA SER A 37 -10.69 1.09 4.38
C SER A 37 -9.86 -0.18 4.55
N ASP A 38 -8.62 -0.13 4.07
CA ASP A 38 -7.58 -1.12 4.38
C ASP A 38 -6.81 -0.76 5.67
N SER A 39 -7.18 0.36 6.31
CA SER A 39 -6.67 0.78 7.62
C SER A 39 -7.72 0.50 8.69
N LEU A 40 -7.30 -0.17 9.76
CA LEU A 40 -8.18 -0.45 10.89
C LEU A 40 -8.65 0.84 11.56
N LEU A 41 -9.91 0.85 11.98
CA LEU A 41 -10.41 1.83 12.95
C LEU A 41 -9.68 1.66 14.28
N LYS A 42 -9.57 2.75 15.03
CA LYS A 42 -9.00 2.76 16.39
C LYS A 42 -10.11 2.53 17.41
N GLU A 43 -9.76 2.01 18.59
CA GLU A 43 -10.70 1.87 19.72
C GLU A 43 -11.39 3.19 20.11
N ALA A 44 -10.68 4.31 19.97
CA ALA A 44 -11.23 5.64 20.21
C ALA A 44 -12.36 5.99 19.23
N ASP A 45 -12.30 5.49 17.98
CA ASP A 45 -13.34 5.73 16.98
C ASP A 45 -14.65 5.05 17.39
N TYR A 46 -14.60 3.80 17.88
CA TYR A 46 -15.78 3.09 18.41
C TYR A 46 -16.34 3.72 19.68
N THR A 47 -15.47 4.27 20.54
CA THR A 47 -15.90 5.00 21.74
C THR A 47 -16.65 6.27 21.37
N GLN A 48 -16.18 6.99 20.33
CA GLN A 48 -16.78 8.24 19.88
C GLN A 48 -18.05 8.01 19.05
N PHE A 49 -18.13 6.93 18.29
CA PHE A 49 -19.23 6.57 17.40
C PHE A 49 -19.74 5.16 17.74
N PRO A 50 -20.65 5.02 18.72
CA PRO A 50 -21.07 3.71 19.23
C PRO A 50 -21.82 2.81 18.23
N ASP A 51 -22.30 3.38 17.12
CA ASP A 51 -22.97 2.68 16.02
C ASP A 51 -22.03 2.37 14.84
N LEU A 52 -20.76 2.77 14.92
CA LEU A 52 -19.74 2.48 13.93
C LEU A 52 -19.32 1.02 14.00
N GLN A 53 -19.27 0.35 12.85
CA GLN A 53 -18.79 -1.02 12.76
C GLN A 53 -17.98 -1.25 11.49
N MET A 54 -16.83 -1.92 11.63
CA MET A 54 -16.02 -2.40 10.51
C MET A 54 -16.23 -3.91 10.32
N TYR A 55 -16.40 -4.33 9.07
CA TYR A 55 -16.53 -5.73 8.69
C TYR A 55 -15.48 -6.07 7.62
N PRO A 56 -14.90 -7.30 7.63
CA PRO A 56 -14.04 -7.74 6.54
C PRO A 56 -14.86 -7.90 5.26
N THR A 57 -14.43 -7.27 4.17
CA THR A 57 -15.11 -7.36 2.86
C THR A 57 -14.44 -8.39 1.95
N ILE A 58 -13.11 -8.33 1.83
CA ILE A 58 -12.31 -9.21 0.97
C ILE A 58 -10.88 -9.28 1.50
N ALA A 59 -10.16 -10.35 1.17
CA ALA A 59 -8.72 -10.46 1.36
C ALA A 59 -8.00 -10.28 0.02
N ILE A 60 -6.97 -9.43 -0.02
CA ILE A 60 -6.14 -9.17 -1.21
C ILE A 60 -4.66 -9.28 -0.86
N ALA A 61 -3.84 -9.67 -1.85
CA ALA A 61 -2.39 -9.68 -1.71
C ALA A 61 -1.81 -8.29 -1.98
N ALA A 62 -0.87 -7.84 -1.15
CA ALA A 62 0.02 -6.74 -1.49
C ALA A 62 1.16 -7.28 -2.36
N VAL A 63 1.24 -6.83 -3.60
CA VAL A 63 2.20 -7.33 -4.59
C VAL A 63 3.25 -6.25 -4.88
N PRO A 64 4.54 -6.50 -4.62
CA PRO A 64 5.61 -5.62 -5.07
C PRO A 64 5.64 -5.56 -6.60
N ILE A 65 5.65 -4.34 -7.14
CA ILE A 65 5.75 -4.10 -8.59
C ILE A 65 7.08 -3.37 -8.83
N PHE A 66 7.82 -3.79 -9.86
CA PHE A 66 9.13 -3.27 -10.21
C PHE A 66 9.24 -3.04 -11.72
N ASN A 67 10.22 -2.25 -12.13
CA ASN A 67 10.49 -1.94 -13.54
C ASN A 67 11.93 -2.31 -13.93
N LEU A 68 12.08 -3.44 -14.61
CA LEU A 68 13.38 -3.98 -15.04
C LEU A 68 13.54 -4.07 -16.57
N GLY A 69 12.65 -3.41 -17.32
CA GLY A 69 12.72 -3.28 -18.79
C GLY A 69 12.46 -4.57 -19.59
N SER A 70 12.68 -5.75 -19.00
CA SER A 70 12.39 -7.05 -19.60
C SER A 70 11.47 -7.87 -18.69
N THR A 71 10.78 -8.86 -19.27
CA THR A 71 9.96 -9.81 -18.50
C THR A 71 10.89 -10.74 -17.73
N VAL A 72 11.15 -10.41 -16.47
CA VAL A 72 11.97 -11.21 -15.56
C VAL A 72 11.12 -12.05 -14.62
N GLN A 73 11.62 -13.24 -14.29
CA GLN A 73 11.07 -14.06 -13.21
C GLN A 73 11.88 -13.79 -11.94
N LEU A 74 11.64 -12.60 -11.35
CA LEU A 74 12.33 -12.17 -10.14
C LEU A 74 11.74 -12.86 -8.92
N VAL A 75 12.60 -13.54 -8.16
CA VAL A 75 12.29 -14.10 -6.85
C VAL A 75 12.85 -13.17 -5.77
N LEU A 76 11.96 -12.61 -4.96
CA LEU A 76 12.32 -11.89 -3.74
C LEU A 76 11.89 -12.72 -2.55
N THR A 77 12.86 -13.19 -1.76
CA THR A 77 12.59 -13.79 -0.45
C THR A 77 12.01 -12.75 0.51
N VAL A 78 11.36 -13.19 1.58
CA VAL A 78 10.85 -12.30 2.64
C VAL A 78 11.96 -11.41 3.20
N GLN A 79 13.15 -11.97 3.42
CA GLN A 79 14.29 -11.22 3.94
C GLN A 79 14.77 -10.16 2.96
N THR A 80 15.00 -10.52 1.68
CA THR A 80 15.44 -9.56 0.66
C THR A 80 14.41 -8.45 0.46
N LEU A 81 13.11 -8.78 0.47
CA LEU A 81 12.05 -7.78 0.33
C LEU A 81 12.02 -6.80 1.51
N ALA A 82 12.15 -7.30 2.75
CA ALA A 82 12.25 -6.46 3.93
C ALA A 82 13.46 -5.52 3.87
N GLN A 83 14.61 -6.04 3.43
CA GLN A 83 15.83 -5.25 3.29
C GLN A 83 15.71 -4.14 2.24
N ILE A 84 15.02 -4.40 1.13
CA ILE A 84 14.67 -3.38 0.14
C ILE A 84 13.83 -2.26 0.77
N PHE A 85 12.71 -2.61 1.41
CA PHE A 85 11.82 -1.59 1.99
C PHE A 85 12.42 -0.86 3.21
N SER A 86 13.46 -1.41 3.83
CA SER A 86 14.24 -0.73 4.88
C SER A 86 15.39 0.14 4.35
N GLY A 87 15.72 0.06 3.05
CA GLY A 87 16.85 0.78 2.44
C GLY A 87 18.22 0.11 2.59
N GLU A 88 18.29 -1.15 3.05
CA GLU A 88 19.56 -1.90 3.14
C GLU A 88 20.02 -2.49 1.80
N ILE A 89 19.07 -2.70 0.87
CA ILE A 89 19.33 -3.11 -0.52
C ILE A 89 18.77 -2.01 -1.40
N GLU A 90 19.64 -1.34 -2.15
CA GLU A 90 19.28 -0.19 -2.98
C GLU A 90 19.48 -0.43 -4.48
N VAL A 91 20.13 -1.55 -4.86
CA VAL A 91 20.40 -1.89 -6.28
C VAL A 91 19.97 -3.32 -6.61
N TRP A 92 19.54 -3.53 -7.85
CA TRP A 92 19.00 -4.82 -8.31
C TRP A 92 20.03 -5.94 -8.40
N ASP A 93 21.30 -5.61 -8.65
CA ASP A 93 22.41 -6.56 -8.74
C ASP A 93 23.08 -6.84 -7.38
N ASP A 94 22.43 -6.50 -6.27
CA ASP A 94 22.88 -6.87 -4.93
C ASP A 94 23.06 -8.40 -4.83
N PRO A 95 24.20 -8.90 -4.30
CA PRO A 95 24.48 -10.33 -4.22
C PRO A 95 23.38 -11.15 -3.53
N ARG A 96 22.64 -10.54 -2.59
CA ARG A 96 21.52 -11.17 -1.88
C ARG A 96 20.32 -11.42 -2.80
N ILE A 97 20.04 -10.50 -3.75
CA ILE A 97 19.02 -10.71 -4.78
C ILE A 97 19.51 -11.74 -5.80
N VAL A 98 20.74 -11.58 -6.30
CA VAL A 98 21.32 -12.47 -7.32
C VAL A 98 21.38 -13.93 -6.84
N ALA A 99 21.66 -14.17 -5.56
CA ALA A 99 21.72 -15.52 -4.97
C ALA A 99 20.41 -16.32 -5.14
N SER A 100 19.26 -15.65 -5.18
CA SER A 100 17.95 -16.30 -5.39
C SER A 100 17.51 -16.36 -6.85
N ASN A 101 18.31 -15.79 -7.77
CA ASN A 101 17.92 -15.52 -9.15
C ASN A 101 19.03 -15.96 -10.11
N SER A 102 19.17 -17.26 -10.32
CA SER A 102 20.25 -17.83 -11.18
C SER A 102 20.26 -17.32 -12.62
N LYS A 103 19.12 -16.81 -13.12
CA LYS A 103 19.00 -16.20 -14.45
C LYS A 103 19.31 -14.70 -14.48
N PHE A 104 19.68 -14.07 -13.37
CA PHE A 104 19.85 -12.61 -13.28
C PHE A 104 20.72 -12.03 -14.39
N GLY A 105 21.89 -12.62 -14.64
CA GLY A 105 22.82 -12.17 -15.68
C GLY A 105 22.27 -12.22 -17.11
N SER A 106 21.19 -12.97 -17.36
CA SER A 106 20.56 -13.06 -18.69
C SER A 106 19.51 -11.98 -18.95
N TRP A 107 19.13 -11.20 -17.93
CA TRP A 107 18.03 -10.25 -18.02
C TRP A 107 18.41 -8.88 -18.58
N GLY A 108 19.71 -8.62 -18.76
CA GLY A 108 20.20 -7.35 -19.31
C GLY A 108 19.98 -6.15 -18.39
N ILE A 109 19.81 -6.38 -17.08
CA ILE A 109 19.68 -5.32 -16.09
C ILE A 109 21.04 -4.59 -15.99
N PRO A 110 21.09 -3.25 -16.16
CA PRO A 110 22.31 -2.47 -15.98
C PRO A 110 22.92 -2.65 -14.59
N ALA A 111 24.25 -2.68 -14.54
CA ALA A 111 24.98 -2.74 -13.27
C ALA A 111 24.64 -1.55 -12.37
N ASN A 112 24.46 -1.80 -11.08
CA ASN A 112 24.04 -0.83 -10.06
C ASN A 112 22.73 -0.08 -10.42
N GLN A 113 21.83 -0.68 -11.19
CA GLN A 113 20.50 -0.10 -11.38
C GLN A 113 19.80 0.01 -10.02
N SER A 114 19.38 1.22 -9.64
CA SER A 114 18.58 1.45 -8.42
C SER A 114 17.28 0.66 -8.45
N ILE A 115 16.88 0.20 -7.26
CA ILE A 115 15.53 -0.27 -6.98
C ILE A 115 14.52 0.88 -7.09
#